data_AF-A0A7K3D033-F1
#
_entry.id   AF-A0A7K3D033-F1
#
_cell.length_a   1.000
_cell.length_b   1.000
_cell.length_c   1.000
_cell.angle_alpha   90.00
_cell.angle_beta   90.00
_cell.angle_gamma   90.00
#
_symmetry.space_group_name_H-M   'P 1'
#
loop_
_entity.id
_entity.type
_entity.pdbx_description
1 polymer ?
#
loop_
_entity_poly.entity_id
_entity_poly.type
_entity_poly.pdbx_seq_one_letter_code
_entity_poly.pdbx_strand_id
1 'polypeptide(L)'
;MLDIADELNRWVEQGRDFAVATVVAVGGSAPRQPGAALAVDSAGTAIGSVSGGCVEGAVYELCRQALEDGETVLERFGYSDDDAFAVGLTCGGIIDILVTPVRADSVSRPVFAAALAAACAGEAAAVARVTSGPAELLGRALLVRTTDGTGAYEGGLGGHPELDRTVAAEARALLDAGRTATVEIGADGSRCGQPLVVLVESSVPPPRMIVFGAIDFASALVRMGKFLGYHVTVCDARPVFATPTRFPDADEIVVEWPHRYLEGTEVDGRTVLCVLTHDAKFDV
;
A
#
# COMPACT_ATOMS: atom_id res chain seq x y z
N MET A 1 -4.66 3.65 -4.01
CA MET A 1 -5.03 3.01 -5.29
C MET A 1 -4.82 1.51 -5.25
N LEU A 2 -3.78 1.02 -4.57
CA LEU A 2 -3.53 -0.43 -4.45
C LEU A 2 -4.61 -1.15 -3.62
N ASP A 3 -5.42 -0.42 -2.85
CA ASP A 3 -6.58 -0.93 -2.10
C ASP A 3 -7.76 -1.35 -2.98
N ILE A 4 -7.80 -0.91 -4.24
CA ILE A 4 -8.79 -1.27 -5.26
C ILE A 4 -8.11 -1.84 -6.52
N ALA A 5 -6.99 -2.56 -6.31
CA ALA A 5 -6.13 -3.01 -7.39
C ALA A 5 -6.83 -3.97 -8.36
N ASP A 6 -7.65 -4.89 -7.87
CA ASP A 6 -8.31 -5.92 -8.69
C ASP A 6 -9.27 -5.29 -9.72
N GLU A 7 -10.10 -4.33 -9.30
CA GLU A 7 -10.98 -3.60 -10.20
C GLU A 7 -10.20 -2.73 -11.20
N LEU A 8 -9.17 -2.01 -10.74
CA LEU A 8 -8.38 -1.14 -11.59
C LEU A 8 -7.54 -1.91 -12.60
N ASN A 9 -6.97 -3.06 -12.22
CA ASN A 9 -6.23 -3.92 -13.14
C ASN A 9 -7.14 -4.41 -14.27
N ARG A 10 -8.39 -4.80 -13.96
CA ARG A 10 -9.39 -5.15 -14.98
C ARG A 10 -9.68 -3.98 -15.93
N TRP A 11 -9.76 -2.74 -15.43
CA TRP A 11 -9.97 -1.57 -16.29
C TRP A 11 -8.77 -1.32 -17.21
N VAL A 12 -7.55 -1.49 -16.70
CA VAL A 12 -6.31 -1.41 -17.49
C VAL A 12 -6.29 -2.45 -18.60
N GLU A 13 -6.59 -3.72 -18.28
CA GLU A 13 -6.66 -4.82 -19.25
C GLU A 13 -7.71 -4.60 -20.34
N GLN A 14 -8.81 -3.91 -19.99
CA GLN A 14 -9.86 -3.51 -20.93
C GLN A 14 -9.49 -2.28 -21.77
N GLY A 15 -8.32 -1.67 -21.55
CA GLY A 15 -7.90 -0.45 -22.23
C GLY A 15 -8.74 0.78 -21.85
N ARG A 16 -9.43 0.75 -20.70
CA ARG A 16 -10.31 1.85 -20.27
C ARG A 16 -9.49 3.02 -19.76
N ASP A 17 -10.01 4.22 -19.98
CA ASP A 17 -9.52 5.43 -19.35
C ASP A 17 -10.28 5.66 -18.04
N PHE A 18 -9.54 6.03 -16.99
CA PHE A 18 -10.09 6.30 -15.66
C PHE A 18 -9.28 7.37 -14.94
N ALA A 19 -9.87 8.05 -13.96
CA ALA A 19 -9.14 8.84 -12.98
C ALA A 19 -9.18 8.14 -11.64
N VAL A 20 -8.08 8.25 -10.90
CA VAL A 20 -7.96 7.73 -9.54
C VAL A 20 -7.71 8.89 -8.57
N ALA A 21 -8.66 9.09 -7.67
CA ALA A 21 -8.55 9.95 -6.50
C ALA A 21 -7.90 9.15 -5.36
N THR A 22 -6.79 9.64 -4.81
CA THR A 22 -6.10 9.00 -3.69
C THR A 22 -5.95 9.98 -2.54
N VAL A 23 -6.27 9.54 -1.32
CA VAL A 23 -5.95 10.30 -0.10
C VAL A 23 -4.43 10.34 0.04
N VAL A 24 -3.83 11.53 0.01
CA VAL A 24 -2.38 11.72 0.10
C VAL A 24 -1.94 12.30 1.44
N ALA A 25 -2.82 13.02 2.14
CA ALA A 25 -2.57 13.51 3.48
C ALA A 25 -3.85 13.57 4.31
N VAL A 26 -3.70 13.47 5.62
CA VAL A 26 -4.78 13.55 6.60
C VAL A 26 -4.38 14.51 7.71
N GLY A 27 -5.25 15.46 8.03
CA GLY A 27 -5.16 16.33 9.19
C GLY A 27 -6.30 16.07 10.17
N GLY A 28 -5.99 15.82 11.44
CA GLY A 28 -7.01 15.48 12.43
C GLY A 28 -7.59 14.09 12.23
N SER A 29 -8.87 13.91 12.56
CA SER A 29 -9.56 12.62 12.44
C SER A 29 -10.19 12.47 11.06
N ALA A 30 -9.72 11.53 10.25
CA ALA A 30 -10.36 11.15 9.00
C ALA A 30 -10.63 9.64 8.95
N PRO A 31 -11.75 9.22 8.34
CA PRO A 31 -12.18 7.82 8.33
C PRO A 31 -11.29 6.90 7.47
N ARG A 32 -10.54 7.44 6.50
CA ARG A 32 -9.62 6.69 5.64
C ARG A 32 -8.21 7.30 5.72
N GLN A 33 -7.21 6.44 5.58
CA GLN A 33 -5.79 6.79 5.70
C GLN A 33 -5.18 7.08 4.33
N PRO A 34 -3.98 7.69 4.26
CA PRO A 34 -3.25 7.84 3.01
C PRO A 34 -3.12 6.52 2.24
N GLY A 35 -3.32 6.59 0.91
CA GLY A 35 -3.38 5.45 0.01
C GLY A 35 -4.79 4.94 -0.28
N ALA A 36 -5.80 5.27 0.53
CA ALA A 36 -7.19 4.96 0.22
C ALA A 36 -7.62 5.65 -1.09
N ALA A 37 -8.31 4.93 -1.97
CA ALA A 37 -8.68 5.46 -3.27
C ALA A 37 -10.14 5.29 -3.66
N LEU A 38 -10.56 6.19 -4.53
CA LEU A 38 -11.78 6.13 -5.34
C LEU A 38 -11.37 6.31 -6.80
N ALA A 39 -11.95 5.54 -7.70
CA ALA A 39 -11.71 5.71 -9.12
C ALA A 39 -13.00 5.82 -9.90
N VAL A 40 -12.97 6.61 -10.97
CA VAL A 40 -14.09 6.81 -11.90
C VAL A 40 -13.59 6.58 -13.31
N ASP A 41 -14.27 5.73 -14.07
CA ASP A 41 -13.92 5.49 -15.46
C ASP A 41 -14.68 6.45 -16.43
N SER A 42 -14.27 6.48 -17.70
CA SER A 42 -14.91 7.30 -18.75
C SER A 42 -16.45 7.15 -18.89
N ALA A 43 -17.02 6.00 -18.55
CA ALA A 43 -18.46 5.72 -18.54
C ALA A 43 -19.17 6.15 -17.25
N GLY A 44 -18.44 6.66 -16.25
CA GLY A 44 -18.98 7.11 -14.96
C GLY A 44 -19.17 6.01 -13.92
N THR A 45 -18.59 4.81 -14.11
CA THR A 45 -18.60 3.81 -13.03
C THR A 45 -17.62 4.25 -11.95
N ALA A 46 -18.07 4.26 -10.70
CA ALA A 46 -17.24 4.55 -9.55
C ALA A 46 -16.94 3.29 -8.73
N ILE A 47 -15.71 3.18 -8.23
CA ILE A 47 -15.25 2.12 -7.31
C ILE A 47 -14.42 2.73 -6.18
N GLY A 48 -14.35 2.04 -5.04
CA GLY A 48 -13.56 2.49 -3.88
C GLY A 48 -14.21 3.60 -3.06
N SER A 49 -13.47 4.11 -2.07
CA SER A 49 -13.89 5.20 -1.18
C SER A 49 -12.70 5.85 -0.49
N VAL A 50 -12.75 7.18 -0.41
CA VAL A 50 -11.74 8.06 0.20
C VAL A 50 -12.15 8.62 1.56
N SER A 51 -13.42 8.51 1.95
CA SER A 51 -13.85 8.94 3.28
C SER A 51 -14.81 7.94 3.93
N GLY A 52 -16.01 7.78 3.42
CA GLY A 52 -17.12 7.11 4.08
C GLY A 52 -18.48 7.73 3.74
N GLY A 53 -18.56 8.57 2.72
CA GLY A 53 -19.80 9.11 2.15
C GLY A 53 -19.91 10.65 2.15
N CYS A 54 -19.00 11.37 2.81
CA CYS A 54 -19.12 12.81 2.99
C CYS A 54 -18.71 13.62 1.75
N VAL A 55 -17.66 13.19 1.05
CA VAL A 55 -17.02 13.98 -0.03
C VAL A 55 -17.05 13.24 -1.38
N GLU A 56 -17.57 12.02 -1.42
CA GLU A 56 -17.51 11.11 -2.56
C GLU A 56 -18.15 11.69 -3.82
N GLY A 57 -19.26 12.44 -3.69
CA GLY A 57 -19.88 13.12 -4.82
C GLY A 57 -19.00 14.20 -5.44
N ALA A 58 -18.34 15.02 -4.61
CA ALA A 58 -17.41 16.03 -5.10
C ALA A 58 -16.15 15.41 -5.72
N VAL A 59 -15.61 14.37 -5.09
CA VAL A 59 -14.45 13.62 -5.61
C VAL A 59 -14.79 12.92 -6.93
N TYR A 60 -16.00 12.39 -7.08
CA TYR A 60 -16.47 11.81 -8.33
C TYR A 60 -16.46 12.83 -9.48
N GLU A 61 -16.98 14.03 -9.25
CA GLU A 61 -16.97 15.10 -10.26
C GLU A 61 -15.55 15.57 -10.58
N LEU A 62 -14.67 15.67 -9.58
CA LEU A 62 -13.24 15.96 -9.82
C LEU A 62 -12.56 14.89 -10.68
N CYS A 63 -12.85 13.61 -10.45
CA CYS A 63 -12.34 12.53 -11.30
C CYS A 63 -12.84 12.66 -12.75
N ARG A 64 -14.11 13.01 -12.95
CA ARG A 64 -14.65 13.27 -14.29
C ARG A 64 -13.96 14.46 -14.96
N GLN A 65 -13.82 15.56 -14.24
CA GLN A 65 -13.16 16.77 -14.75
C GLN A 65 -11.69 16.49 -15.11
N ALA A 66 -10.93 15.82 -14.23
CA ALA A 66 -9.54 15.45 -14.48
C ALA A 66 -9.37 14.50 -15.68
N LEU A 67 -10.33 13.60 -15.92
CA LEU A 67 -10.34 12.77 -17.13
C LEU A 67 -10.52 13.60 -18.41
N GLU A 68 -11.43 14.57 -18.37
CA GLU A 68 -11.73 15.45 -19.49
C GLU A 68 -10.53 16.37 -19.80
N ASP A 69 -9.98 17.03 -18.78
CA ASP A 69 -8.86 17.96 -18.90
C ASP A 69 -7.52 17.24 -19.16
N GLY A 70 -7.38 16.01 -18.67
CA GLY A 70 -6.13 15.25 -18.70
C GLY A 70 -5.08 15.75 -17.69
N GLU A 71 -5.49 16.57 -16.72
CA GLU A 71 -4.61 17.18 -15.72
C GLU A 71 -4.74 16.52 -14.34
N THR A 72 -3.61 16.42 -13.63
CA THR A 72 -3.60 15.98 -12.24
C THR A 72 -3.92 17.16 -11.33
N VAL A 73 -4.84 16.97 -10.38
CA VAL A 73 -5.24 18.01 -9.42
C VAL A 73 -5.11 17.51 -7.98
N LEU A 74 -4.67 18.39 -7.09
CA LEU A 74 -4.66 18.17 -5.65
C LEU A 74 -5.76 19.04 -5.03
N GLU A 75 -6.74 18.41 -4.38
CA GLU A 75 -7.84 19.11 -3.73
C GLU A 75 -7.87 18.82 -2.23
N ARG A 76 -8.14 19.85 -1.41
CA ARG A 76 -8.24 19.73 0.04
C ARG A 76 -9.69 19.78 0.47
N PHE A 77 -10.15 18.72 1.14
CA PHE A 77 -11.47 18.64 1.75
C PHE A 77 -11.38 18.75 3.26
N GLY A 78 -12.14 19.65 3.87
CA GLY A 78 -12.13 19.85 5.32
C GLY A 78 -13.32 20.64 5.81
N TYR A 79 -13.45 20.76 7.11
CA TYR A 79 -14.40 21.68 7.74
C TYR A 79 -13.75 23.06 7.87
N SER A 80 -14.30 24.08 7.19
CA SER A 80 -13.92 25.48 7.41
C SER A 80 -15.09 26.22 8.07
N ASP A 81 -14.80 27.01 9.11
CA ASP A 81 -15.82 27.82 9.79
C ASP A 81 -16.39 28.93 8.90
N ASP A 82 -15.68 29.29 7.81
CA ASP A 82 -16.06 30.36 6.88
C ASP A 82 -16.99 29.91 5.76
N ASP A 83 -17.22 28.60 5.57
CA ASP A 83 -18.01 28.07 4.47
C ASP A 83 -18.92 26.91 4.91
N ALA A 84 -20.00 27.26 5.62
CA ALA A 84 -21.00 26.31 6.15
C ALA A 84 -21.72 25.46 5.06
N PHE A 85 -21.47 25.74 3.78
CA PHE A 85 -21.99 25.01 2.62
C PHE A 85 -20.91 24.24 1.85
N ALA A 86 -19.63 24.35 2.20
CA ALA A 86 -18.56 23.59 1.56
C ALA A 86 -18.67 22.10 1.90
N VAL A 87 -18.40 21.25 0.90
CA VAL A 87 -18.41 19.79 1.06
C VAL A 87 -17.23 19.40 1.95
N GLY A 88 -17.52 19.10 3.22
CA GLY A 88 -16.52 18.83 4.25
C GLY A 88 -16.70 17.47 4.93
N LEU A 89 -15.71 17.08 5.72
CA LEU A 89 -15.78 15.84 6.50
C LEU A 89 -16.59 16.05 7.79
N THR A 90 -17.65 15.27 7.96
CA THR A 90 -18.50 15.31 9.18
C THR A 90 -17.76 14.89 10.45
N CYS A 91 -16.62 14.21 10.34
CA CYS A 91 -15.75 13.84 11.45
C CYS A 91 -14.84 14.99 11.94
N GLY A 92 -14.86 16.15 11.27
CA GLY A 92 -14.10 17.35 11.65
C GLY A 92 -12.62 17.33 11.25
N GLY A 93 -12.19 16.34 10.45
CA GLY A 93 -10.84 16.29 9.90
C GLY A 93 -10.70 16.99 8.55
N ILE A 94 -9.49 16.90 8.00
CA ILE A 94 -9.10 17.38 6.68
C ILE A 94 -8.43 16.22 5.93
N ILE A 95 -8.74 16.07 4.66
CA ILE A 95 -8.01 15.16 3.76
C ILE A 95 -7.58 15.91 2.50
N ASP A 96 -6.36 15.62 2.06
CA ASP A 96 -5.86 16.06 0.76
C ASP A 96 -5.97 14.89 -0.21
N ILE A 97 -6.59 15.12 -1.37
CA ILE A 97 -6.87 14.12 -2.39
C ILE A 97 -6.17 14.51 -3.68
N LEU A 98 -5.27 13.64 -4.15
CA LEU A 98 -4.67 13.76 -5.47
C LEU A 98 -5.52 12.96 -6.46
N VAL A 99 -6.03 13.63 -7.48
CA VAL A 99 -6.77 13.03 -8.60
C VAL A 99 -5.83 12.94 -9.79
N THR A 100 -5.52 11.72 -10.21
CA THR A 100 -4.63 11.45 -11.35
C THR A 100 -5.41 10.78 -12.49
N PRO A 101 -5.53 11.42 -13.67
CA PRO A 101 -6.08 10.76 -14.84
C PRO A 101 -5.09 9.73 -15.41
N VAL A 102 -5.61 8.56 -15.76
CA VAL A 102 -4.90 7.42 -16.34
C VAL A 102 -5.53 7.12 -17.70
N ARG A 103 -5.12 7.91 -18.69
CA ARG A 103 -5.56 7.82 -20.09
C ARG A 103 -4.56 7.04 -20.92
N ALA A 104 -4.97 6.58 -22.11
CA ALA A 104 -4.13 5.75 -22.96
C ALA A 104 -2.77 6.40 -23.32
N ASP A 105 -2.73 7.74 -23.35
CA ASP A 105 -1.57 8.57 -23.64
C ASP A 105 -0.80 9.04 -22.38
N SER A 106 -1.27 8.71 -21.18
CA SER A 106 -0.60 9.11 -19.94
C SER A 106 0.74 8.40 -19.78
N VAL A 107 1.80 9.18 -19.59
CA VAL A 107 3.19 8.68 -19.41
C VAL A 107 3.30 7.69 -18.23
N SER A 108 2.53 7.91 -17.16
CA SER A 108 2.54 7.04 -15.96
C SER A 108 1.65 5.79 -16.10
N ARG A 109 0.88 5.63 -17.19
CA ARG A 109 -0.04 4.48 -17.35
C ARG A 109 0.69 3.13 -17.31
N PRO A 110 1.85 2.93 -17.96
CA PRO A 110 2.59 1.67 -17.84
C PRO A 110 3.03 1.37 -16.40
N VAL A 111 3.44 2.39 -15.64
CA VAL A 111 3.84 2.26 -14.23
C VAL A 111 2.65 1.82 -13.37
N PHE A 112 1.48 2.46 -13.55
CA PHE A 112 0.28 2.07 -12.83
C PHE A 112 -0.21 0.67 -13.21
N ALA A 113 -0.20 0.34 -14.51
CA ALA A 113 -0.55 -1.00 -14.98
C ALA A 113 0.35 -2.07 -14.33
N ALA A 114 1.67 -1.85 -14.33
CA ALA A 114 2.63 -2.77 -13.74
C ALA A 114 2.45 -2.91 -12.21
N ALA A 115 2.19 -1.81 -11.51
CA ALA A 115 1.93 -1.82 -10.07
C ALA A 115 0.64 -2.55 -9.69
N LEU A 116 -0.44 -2.32 -10.46
CA LEU A 116 -1.73 -2.98 -10.28
C LEU A 116 -1.62 -4.50 -10.53
N ALA A 117 -0.96 -4.90 -11.62
CA ALA A 117 -0.71 -6.30 -11.93
C ALA A 117 0.11 -6.99 -10.83
N ALA A 118 1.14 -6.32 -10.29
CA ALA A 118 1.94 -6.84 -9.19
C ALA A 118 1.08 -7.08 -7.93
N ALA A 119 0.24 -6.10 -7.57
CA ALA A 119 -0.64 -6.21 -6.43
C ALA A 119 -1.65 -7.37 -6.59
N CYS A 120 -2.25 -7.53 -7.77
CA CYS A 120 -3.15 -8.65 -8.07
C CYS A 120 -2.45 -10.02 -8.03
N ALA A 121 -1.15 -10.06 -8.36
CA ALA A 121 -0.33 -11.27 -8.28
C ALA A 121 0.17 -11.58 -6.86
N GLY A 122 -0.09 -10.71 -5.88
CA GLY A 122 0.44 -10.82 -4.52
C GLY A 122 1.95 -10.55 -4.42
N GLU A 123 2.53 -9.93 -5.44
CA GLU A 123 3.94 -9.55 -5.48
C GLU A 123 4.18 -8.27 -4.67
N ALA A 124 5.33 -8.20 -4.00
CA ALA A 124 5.72 -7.01 -3.26
C ALA A 124 6.18 -5.90 -4.22
N ALA A 125 5.39 -4.82 -4.28
CA ALA A 125 5.64 -3.67 -5.13
C ALA A 125 5.20 -2.36 -4.47
N ALA A 126 5.94 -1.28 -4.70
CA ALA A 126 5.59 0.05 -4.26
C ALA A 126 5.49 1.02 -5.45
N VAL A 127 4.44 1.83 -5.47
CA VAL A 127 4.29 2.95 -6.40
C VAL A 127 4.56 4.25 -5.64
N ALA A 128 5.49 5.04 -6.15
CA ALA A 128 5.82 6.35 -5.61
C ALA A 128 5.29 7.43 -6.55
N ARG A 129 4.49 8.37 -6.03
CA ARG A 129 3.82 9.42 -6.80
C ARG A 129 4.08 10.79 -6.20
N VAL A 130 4.43 11.76 -7.04
CA VAL A 130 4.57 13.15 -6.59
C VAL A 130 3.19 13.74 -6.31
N THR A 131 2.99 14.20 -5.08
CA THR A 131 1.71 14.75 -4.60
C THR A 131 1.78 16.25 -4.35
N SER A 132 2.97 16.82 -4.22
CA SER A 132 3.20 18.26 -4.08
C SER A 132 4.61 18.63 -4.51
N GLY A 133 4.82 19.83 -5.07
CA GLY A 133 6.09 20.34 -5.58
C GLY A 133 5.95 21.05 -6.92
N PRO A 134 6.99 21.09 -7.77
CA PRO A 134 6.91 21.66 -9.11
C PRO A 134 5.78 21.05 -9.94
N ALA A 135 5.02 21.90 -10.64
CA ALA A 135 3.77 21.50 -11.32
C ALA A 135 4.00 20.44 -12.41
N GLU A 136 5.14 20.50 -13.10
CA GLU A 136 5.55 19.56 -14.13
C GLU A 136 5.82 18.13 -13.62
N LEU A 137 6.06 17.99 -12.31
CA LEU A 137 6.31 16.72 -11.64
C LEU A 137 5.04 16.12 -11.02
N LEU A 138 3.97 16.91 -10.85
CA LEU A 138 2.77 16.46 -10.14
C LEU A 138 2.14 15.24 -10.83
N GLY A 139 1.82 14.19 -10.06
CA GLY A 139 1.24 12.94 -10.59
C GLY A 139 2.23 12.03 -11.32
N ARG A 140 3.49 12.45 -11.52
CA ARG A 140 4.54 11.57 -12.04
C ARG A 140 4.80 10.44 -11.05
N ALA A 141 5.12 9.27 -11.61
CA ALA A 141 5.21 8.04 -10.83
C ALA A 141 6.39 7.17 -11.23
N LEU A 142 6.90 6.42 -10.26
CA LEU A 142 7.81 5.29 -10.49
C LEU A 142 7.34 4.07 -9.69
N LEU A 143 7.80 2.90 -10.12
CA LEU A 143 7.49 1.59 -9.51
C LEU A 143 8.78 0.93 -9.02
N VAL A 144 8.70 0.32 -7.83
CA VAL A 144 9.78 -0.41 -7.16
C VAL A 144 9.29 -1.81 -6.79
N ARG A 145 10.01 -2.88 -7.18
CA ARG A 145 9.67 -4.30 -6.88
C ARG A 145 10.78 -5.00 -6.10
N THR A 146 10.48 -5.90 -5.16
CA THR A 146 11.50 -6.60 -4.32
C THR A 146 12.48 -7.49 -5.08
N THR A 147 12.08 -8.00 -6.25
CA THR A 147 12.78 -9.05 -6.99
C THR A 147 14.17 -8.68 -7.50
N ASP A 148 14.50 -7.39 -7.57
CA ASP A 148 15.60 -7.00 -8.47
C ASP A 148 16.94 -6.85 -7.78
N GLY A 149 17.02 -6.71 -6.45
CA GLY A 149 18.26 -6.59 -5.64
C GLY A 149 19.26 -5.47 -6.05
N THR A 150 19.03 -4.81 -7.17
CA THR A 150 19.92 -3.92 -7.92
C THR A 150 19.50 -2.46 -7.80
N GLY A 151 18.40 -2.18 -7.08
CA GLY A 151 17.82 -0.84 -7.00
C GLY A 151 17.14 -0.39 -8.28
N ALA A 152 16.82 -1.31 -9.19
CA ALA A 152 16.06 -1.02 -10.39
C ALA A 152 14.64 -0.52 -10.04
N TYR A 153 14.15 0.42 -10.83
CA TYR A 153 12.80 0.96 -10.79
C TYR A 153 12.29 1.13 -12.22
N GLU A 154 10.97 1.08 -12.39
CA GLU A 154 10.30 1.28 -13.67
C GLU A 154 9.64 2.68 -13.70
N GLY A 155 9.67 3.33 -14.86
CA GLY A 155 9.18 4.71 -15.01
C GLY A 155 10.22 5.76 -14.61
N GLY A 156 9.73 6.92 -14.17
CA GLY A 156 10.59 8.03 -13.77
C GLY A 156 9.78 9.31 -13.54
N LEU A 157 10.30 10.18 -12.68
CA LEU A 157 9.59 11.41 -12.31
C LEU A 157 9.81 12.54 -13.32
N GLY A 158 10.82 12.40 -14.19
CA GLY A 158 11.13 13.39 -15.23
C GLY A 158 11.78 14.67 -14.68
N GLY A 159 12.31 14.61 -13.45
CA GLY A 159 13.03 15.70 -12.79
C GLY A 159 14.56 15.53 -12.86
N HIS A 160 15.24 15.96 -11.81
CA HIS A 160 16.70 15.84 -11.71
C HIS A 160 17.15 14.35 -11.70
N PRO A 161 18.30 13.97 -12.30
CA PRO A 161 18.71 12.56 -12.42
C PRO A 161 18.95 11.81 -11.08
N GLU A 162 19.14 12.53 -9.99
CA GLU A 162 19.25 11.95 -8.63
C GLU A 162 17.86 11.72 -8.00
N LEU A 163 16.84 12.44 -8.44
CA LEU A 163 15.51 12.42 -7.83
C LEU A 163 14.90 11.02 -7.86
N ASP A 164 14.89 10.39 -9.03
CA ASP A 164 14.31 9.05 -9.20
C ASP A 164 15.02 8.01 -8.32
N ARG A 165 16.36 8.12 -8.18
CA ARG A 165 17.15 7.22 -7.32
C ARG A 165 16.83 7.42 -5.84
N THR A 166 16.73 8.67 -5.39
CA THR A 166 16.36 8.98 -4.00
C THR A 166 14.94 8.49 -3.69
N VAL A 167 13.98 8.75 -4.57
CA VAL A 167 12.59 8.28 -4.41
C VAL A 167 12.52 6.76 -4.42
N ALA A 168 13.22 6.09 -5.34
CA ALA A 168 13.24 4.64 -5.39
C ALA A 168 13.82 4.02 -4.11
N ALA A 169 14.84 4.64 -3.51
CA ALA A 169 15.42 4.18 -2.24
C ALA A 169 14.46 4.35 -1.05
N GLU A 170 13.78 5.49 -0.95
CA GLU A 170 12.77 5.72 0.10
C GLU A 170 11.55 4.81 -0.10
N ALA A 171 11.12 4.61 -1.34
CA ALA A 171 10.04 3.69 -1.69
C ALA A 171 10.40 2.23 -1.37
N ARG A 172 11.65 1.84 -1.60
CA ARG A 172 12.18 0.52 -1.19
C ARG A 172 12.08 0.33 0.32
N ALA A 173 12.53 1.30 1.10
CA ALA A 173 12.51 1.21 2.56
C ALA A 173 11.08 1.05 3.10
N LEU A 174 10.12 1.78 2.52
CA LEU A 174 8.71 1.65 2.87
C LEU A 174 8.09 0.33 2.40
N LEU A 175 8.51 -0.19 1.24
CA LEU A 175 8.11 -1.49 0.73
C LEU A 175 8.59 -2.62 1.65
N ASP A 176 9.86 -2.60 2.04
CA ASP A 176 10.46 -3.59 2.93
C ASP A 176 9.79 -3.57 4.32
N ALA A 177 9.32 -2.39 4.76
CA ALA A 177 8.54 -2.23 5.99
C ALA A 177 7.04 -2.56 5.82
N GLY A 178 6.55 -2.75 4.60
CA GLY A 178 5.13 -2.96 4.30
C GLY A 178 4.24 -1.75 4.65
N ARG A 179 4.75 -0.53 4.45
CA ARG A 179 4.08 0.72 4.85
C ARG A 179 3.75 1.60 3.66
N THR A 180 2.61 2.27 3.75
CA THR A 180 2.22 3.39 2.89
C THR A 180 2.42 4.68 3.67
N ALA A 181 3.14 5.64 3.10
CA ALA A 181 3.45 6.91 3.75
C ALA A 181 3.86 7.99 2.74
N THR A 182 3.80 9.25 3.17
CA THR A 182 4.43 10.35 2.44
C THR A 182 5.88 10.54 2.86
N VAL A 183 6.70 10.97 1.92
CA VAL A 183 8.12 11.31 2.11
C VAL A 183 8.37 12.70 1.54
N GLU A 184 9.09 13.53 2.28
CA GLU A 184 9.55 14.84 1.81
C GLU A 184 11.01 14.76 1.38
N ILE A 185 11.29 15.25 0.17
CA ILE A 185 12.63 15.31 -0.41
C ILE A 185 12.82 16.63 -1.18
N GLY A 186 14.05 16.97 -1.51
CA GLY A 186 14.36 18.05 -2.44
C GLY A 186 14.01 17.66 -3.88
N ALA A 187 13.48 18.60 -4.66
CA ALA A 187 13.20 18.39 -6.08
C ALA A 187 14.46 18.07 -6.93
N ASP A 188 15.65 18.35 -6.40
CA ASP A 188 16.95 17.95 -6.99
C ASP A 188 17.40 16.53 -6.58
N GLY A 189 16.60 15.82 -5.77
CA GLY A 189 16.91 14.52 -5.20
C GLY A 189 17.74 14.56 -3.92
N SER A 190 18.09 15.75 -3.41
CA SER A 190 18.75 15.89 -2.11
C SER A 190 17.74 15.85 -0.95
N ARG A 191 18.21 15.91 0.30
CA ARG A 191 17.33 16.07 1.49
C ARG A 191 16.99 17.55 1.78
N CYS A 192 17.48 18.48 0.97
CA CYS A 192 17.32 19.93 1.14
C CYS A 192 16.82 20.56 -0.17
N GLY A 193 16.57 21.87 -0.20
CA GLY A 193 16.18 22.57 -1.43
C GLY A 193 14.66 22.76 -1.56
N GLN A 194 14.18 22.90 -2.80
CA GLN A 194 12.74 23.09 -3.05
C GLN A 194 11.99 21.80 -2.66
N PRO A 195 11.02 21.86 -1.74
CA PRO A 195 10.36 20.67 -1.23
C PRO A 195 9.50 20.01 -2.31
N LEU A 196 9.55 18.69 -2.33
CA LEU A 196 8.74 17.77 -3.11
C LEU A 196 8.18 16.72 -2.15
N VAL A 197 6.87 16.51 -2.19
CA VAL A 197 6.21 15.47 -1.39
C VAL A 197 5.84 14.32 -2.31
N VAL A 198 6.19 13.11 -1.89
CA VAL A 198 5.91 11.87 -2.60
C VAL A 198 5.08 10.95 -1.72
N LEU A 199 3.93 10.49 -2.20
CA LEU A 199 3.22 9.37 -1.58
C LEU A 199 3.81 8.07 -2.11
N VAL A 200 4.26 7.21 -1.20
CA VAL A 200 4.63 5.83 -1.51
C VAL A 200 3.53 4.92 -0.99
N GLU A 201 2.91 4.17 -1.90
CA GLU A 201 1.96 3.12 -1.57
C GLU A 201 2.61 1.75 -1.79
N SER A 202 2.63 0.93 -0.75
CA SER A 202 3.21 -0.41 -0.78
C SER A 202 2.10 -1.46 -0.84
N SER A 203 2.16 -2.34 -1.85
CA SER A 203 1.45 -3.62 -1.86
C SER A 203 2.44 -4.71 -1.48
N VAL A 204 2.10 -5.46 -0.44
CA VAL A 204 2.93 -6.54 0.08
C VAL A 204 2.05 -7.70 0.51
N PRO A 205 2.54 -8.95 0.42
CA PRO A 205 1.83 -10.07 0.99
C PRO A 205 1.72 -9.90 2.53
N PRO A 206 0.73 -10.55 3.16
CA PRO A 206 0.60 -10.61 4.61
C PRO A 206 1.94 -10.96 5.28
N PRO A 207 2.35 -10.24 6.33
CA PRO A 207 3.56 -10.59 7.06
C PRO A 207 3.40 -11.96 7.73
N ARG A 208 4.52 -12.69 7.91
CA ARG A 208 4.50 -14.03 8.51
C ARG A 208 4.56 -13.95 10.03
N MET A 209 3.76 -14.76 10.70
CA MET A 209 3.91 -15.06 12.12
C MET A 209 4.16 -16.55 12.27
N ILE A 210 5.35 -16.92 12.76
CA ILE A 210 5.74 -18.31 12.94
C ILE A 210 5.76 -18.63 14.43
N VAL A 211 4.85 -19.52 14.85
CA VAL A 211 4.68 -19.93 16.24
C VAL A 211 5.34 -21.29 16.44
N PHE A 212 6.48 -21.31 17.14
CA PHE A 212 7.20 -22.52 17.50
C PHE A 212 6.71 -23.04 18.85
N GLY A 213 6.07 -24.21 18.85
CA GLY A 213 5.49 -24.83 20.04
C GLY A 213 3.97 -24.82 20.02
N ALA A 214 3.38 -25.99 19.74
CA ALA A 214 1.95 -26.21 19.61
C ALA A 214 1.26 -26.47 20.97
N ILE A 215 1.47 -25.57 21.94
CA ILE A 215 0.81 -25.63 23.25
C ILE A 215 -0.57 -24.95 23.22
N ASP A 216 -1.40 -25.13 24.25
CA ASP A 216 -2.77 -24.56 24.27
C ASP A 216 -2.79 -23.03 24.14
N PHE A 217 -1.79 -22.35 24.73
CA PHE A 217 -1.64 -20.90 24.63
C PHE A 217 -1.38 -20.42 23.19
N ALA A 218 -0.77 -21.26 22.35
CA ALA A 218 -0.51 -20.91 20.96
C ALA A 218 -1.81 -20.65 20.19
N SER A 219 -2.95 -21.26 20.54
CA SER A 219 -4.21 -21.01 19.81
C SER A 219 -4.72 -19.58 20.01
N ALA A 220 -4.53 -19.00 21.19
CA ALA A 220 -4.87 -17.61 21.45
C ALA A 220 -3.98 -16.67 20.64
N LEU A 221 -2.68 -16.98 20.57
CA LEU A 221 -1.73 -16.20 19.77
C LEU A 221 -2.04 -16.30 18.27
N VAL A 222 -2.36 -17.48 17.76
CA VAL A 222 -2.77 -17.68 16.36
C VAL A 222 -3.95 -16.79 16.02
N ARG A 223 -5.00 -16.76 16.86
CA ARG A 223 -6.17 -15.89 16.65
C ARG A 223 -5.81 -14.41 16.63
N MET A 224 -4.91 -13.97 17.51
CA MET A 224 -4.43 -12.58 17.50
C MET A 224 -3.61 -12.28 16.23
N GLY A 225 -2.74 -13.20 15.81
CA GLY A 225 -1.99 -13.08 14.56
C GLY A 225 -2.90 -12.93 13.35
N LYS A 226 -3.92 -13.81 13.23
CA LYS A 226 -4.93 -13.73 12.17
C LYS A 226 -5.70 -12.42 12.21
N PHE A 227 -6.13 -11.97 13.39
CA PHE A 227 -6.83 -10.69 13.55
C PHE A 227 -5.99 -9.49 13.11
N LEU A 228 -4.69 -9.53 13.35
CA LEU A 228 -3.73 -8.50 12.92
C LEU A 228 -3.31 -8.64 11.45
N GLY A 229 -3.86 -9.61 10.71
CA GLY A 229 -3.60 -9.81 9.28
C GLY A 229 -2.33 -10.60 8.95
N TYR A 230 -1.76 -11.35 9.89
CA TYR A 230 -0.61 -12.23 9.61
C TYR A 230 -1.02 -13.51 8.89
N HIS A 231 -0.09 -14.04 8.09
CA HIS A 231 -0.07 -15.45 7.69
C HIS A 231 0.60 -16.25 8.81
N VAL A 232 -0.18 -17.06 9.52
CA VAL A 232 0.23 -17.73 10.75
C VAL A 232 0.57 -19.20 10.49
N THR A 233 1.83 -19.55 10.70
CA THR A 233 2.31 -20.94 10.69
C THR A 233 2.53 -21.42 12.13
N VAL A 234 1.97 -22.58 12.49
CA VAL A 234 2.30 -23.28 13.75
C VAL A 234 3.26 -24.42 13.46
N CYS A 235 4.44 -24.42 14.08
CA CYS A 235 5.46 -25.45 13.92
C CYS A 235 5.76 -26.16 15.25
N ASP A 236 5.67 -27.49 15.29
CA ASP A 236 6.07 -28.30 16.45
C ASP A 236 6.57 -29.67 15.98
N ALA A 237 7.64 -30.18 16.58
CA ALA A 237 8.21 -31.49 16.20
C ALA A 237 7.29 -32.68 16.51
N ARG A 238 6.24 -32.48 17.31
CA ARG A 238 5.38 -33.53 17.83
C ARG A 238 4.02 -33.52 17.10
N PRO A 239 3.72 -34.56 16.28
CA PRO A 239 2.50 -34.61 15.46
C PRO A 239 1.21 -34.63 16.28
N VAL A 240 1.26 -35.09 17.53
CA VAL A 240 0.08 -35.12 18.42
C VAL A 240 -0.37 -33.71 18.84
N PHE A 241 0.55 -32.73 18.84
CA PHE A 241 0.24 -31.37 19.27
C PHE A 241 -0.10 -30.47 18.10
N ALA A 242 0.72 -30.45 17.03
CA ALA A 242 0.50 -29.65 15.83
C ALA A 242 -0.55 -30.30 14.91
N THR A 243 -1.83 -30.00 15.15
CA THR A 243 -2.94 -30.58 14.38
C THR A 243 -3.97 -29.52 13.97
N PRO A 244 -4.64 -29.67 12.80
CA PRO A 244 -5.71 -28.78 12.37
C PRO A 244 -6.85 -28.62 13.38
N THR A 245 -7.18 -29.68 14.11
CA THR A 245 -8.23 -29.64 15.13
C THR A 245 -7.88 -28.70 16.30
N ARG A 246 -6.60 -28.59 16.66
CA ARG A 246 -6.14 -27.70 17.75
C ARG A 246 -5.89 -26.26 17.29
N PHE A 247 -5.62 -26.06 16.00
CA PHE A 247 -5.31 -24.75 15.41
C PHE A 247 -6.12 -24.50 14.13
N PRO A 248 -7.46 -24.42 14.20
CA PRO A 248 -8.32 -24.27 13.02
C PRO A 248 -8.13 -22.92 12.30
N ASP A 249 -7.62 -21.91 13.01
CA ASP A 249 -7.42 -20.56 12.49
C ASP A 249 -6.02 -20.36 11.85
N ALA A 250 -5.10 -21.32 12.03
CA ALA A 250 -3.76 -21.21 11.44
C ALA A 250 -3.81 -21.46 9.92
N ASP A 251 -3.02 -20.70 9.16
CA ASP A 251 -2.91 -20.89 7.72
C ASP A 251 -2.11 -22.16 7.39
N GLU A 252 -1.10 -22.46 8.23
CA GLU A 252 -0.22 -23.60 8.07
C GLU A 252 0.07 -24.29 9.41
N ILE A 253 0.16 -25.62 9.36
CA ILE A 253 0.53 -26.46 10.50
C ILE A 253 1.61 -27.42 10.05
N VAL A 254 2.79 -27.28 10.64
CA VAL A 254 4.01 -27.97 10.25
C VAL A 254 4.47 -28.86 11.39
N VAL A 255 4.68 -30.15 11.09
CA VAL A 255 5.27 -31.11 12.02
C VAL A 255 6.74 -31.27 11.70
N GLU A 256 7.58 -30.41 12.27
CA GLU A 256 9.02 -30.40 12.04
C GLU A 256 9.78 -29.83 13.25
N TRP A 257 11.09 -30.09 13.29
CA TRP A 257 11.99 -29.44 14.23
C TRP A 257 12.06 -27.94 13.93
N PRO A 258 11.80 -27.05 14.92
CA PRO A 258 11.75 -25.60 14.72
C PRO A 258 12.92 -25.02 13.92
N HIS A 259 14.16 -25.37 14.26
CA HIS A 259 15.35 -24.86 13.57
C HIS A 259 15.45 -25.30 12.10
N ARG A 260 15.02 -26.52 11.77
CA ARG A 260 15.05 -27.04 10.39
C ARG A 260 14.01 -26.36 9.52
N TYR A 261 12.80 -26.22 10.05
CA TYR A 261 11.75 -25.46 9.38
C TYR A 261 12.22 -24.02 9.15
N LEU A 262 12.81 -23.37 10.15
CA LEU A 262 13.30 -22.00 10.02
C LEU A 262 14.44 -21.87 9.02
N GLU A 263 15.39 -22.81 8.97
CA GLU A 263 16.50 -22.81 8.00
C GLU A 263 16.02 -22.88 6.54
N GLY A 264 14.91 -23.58 6.29
CA GLY A 264 14.28 -23.67 4.97
C GLY A 264 13.20 -22.62 4.68
N THR A 265 12.90 -21.72 5.62
CA THR A 265 11.82 -20.74 5.49
C THR A 265 12.37 -19.36 5.18
N GLU A 266 11.89 -18.75 4.10
CA GLU A 266 12.16 -17.34 3.84
C GLU A 266 11.51 -16.45 4.91
N VAL A 267 12.32 -15.57 5.50
CA VAL A 267 11.90 -14.57 6.48
C VAL A 267 12.33 -13.19 6.01
N ASP A 268 11.53 -12.19 6.34
CA ASP A 268 11.78 -10.78 6.03
C ASP A 268 11.75 -9.91 7.30
N GLY A 269 12.03 -8.61 7.15
CA GLY A 269 12.01 -7.66 8.27
C GLY A 269 10.64 -7.48 8.96
N ARG A 270 9.58 -8.06 8.41
CA ARG A 270 8.21 -8.02 8.93
C ARG A 270 7.79 -9.34 9.58
N THR A 271 8.63 -10.36 9.49
CA THR A 271 8.37 -11.68 10.04
C THR A 271 8.50 -11.68 11.56
N VAL A 272 7.49 -12.22 12.24
CA VAL A 272 7.46 -12.36 13.70
C VAL A 272 7.67 -13.82 14.07
N LEU A 273 8.67 -14.09 14.89
CA LEU A 273 8.94 -15.42 15.46
C LEU A 273 8.47 -15.47 16.91
N CYS A 274 7.63 -16.43 17.25
CA CYS A 274 7.12 -16.65 18.59
C CYS A 274 7.57 -18.01 19.11
N VAL A 275 8.51 -18.03 20.06
CA VAL A 275 9.01 -19.26 20.68
C VAL A 275 8.20 -19.54 21.95
N LEU A 276 7.33 -20.55 21.88
CA LEU A 276 6.43 -21.00 22.95
C LEU A 276 6.79 -22.39 23.50
N THR A 277 8.01 -22.84 23.21
CA THR A 277 8.64 -24.01 23.86
C THR A 277 9.65 -23.54 24.90
N HIS A 278 9.86 -24.37 25.92
CA HIS A 278 10.90 -24.20 26.94
C HIS A 278 11.76 -25.49 27.08
N ASP A 279 11.61 -26.42 26.13
CA ASP A 279 12.46 -27.60 26.05
C ASP A 279 13.72 -27.22 25.29
N ALA A 280 14.86 -27.30 26.00
CA ALA A 280 16.21 -26.99 25.54
C ALA A 280 16.62 -27.67 24.22
N LYS A 281 15.90 -28.74 23.80
CA LYS A 281 16.12 -29.40 22.52
C LYS A 281 15.60 -28.61 21.33
N PHE A 282 14.68 -27.68 21.55
CA PHE A 282 13.93 -26.97 20.52
C PHE A 282 14.13 -25.46 20.53
N ASP A 283 14.36 -24.83 21.68
CA ASP A 283 14.44 -23.36 21.84
C ASP A 283 15.87 -22.78 21.80
N VAL A 284 16.91 -23.57 22.08
CA VAL A 284 18.34 -23.21 21.99
C VAL A 284 18.94 -23.70 20.68
#